data_AF-C8PIL2-F1
#
_entry.id   AF-C8PIL2-F1
#
_cell.length_a   1.000
_cell.length_b   1.000
_cell.length_c   1.000
_cell.angle_alpha   90.00
_cell.angle_beta   90.00
_cell.angle_gamma   90.00
#
_symmetry.space_group_name_H-M   'P 1'
#
loop_
_entity.id
_entity.type
_entity.pdbx_description
1 polymer ?
#
loop_
_entity_poly.entity_id
_entity_poly.type
_entity_poly.pdbx_seq_one_letter_code
_entity_poly.pdbx_strand_id
1 'polypeptide(L)'
;MRDFILYIDEPEWGVYQKGYNLWAGEDYDKKLADRYPFATLCVKDGLIMGFFDISVSDKVIKISQNDEMMREVCNFRVLIHNKFKEIFKGSFIDALKYIKEHSAK
;
A
#
# COMPACT_ATOMS: atom_id res chain seq x y z
N MET A 1 -13.98 -2.25 9.09
CA MET A 1 -12.52 -2.01 9.04
C MET A 1 -11.93 -3.12 8.20
N ARG A 2 -11.25 -2.78 7.11
CA ARG A 2 -10.76 -3.77 6.14
C ARG A 2 -9.38 -4.31 6.58
N ASP A 3 -9.13 -5.57 6.26
CA ASP A 3 -7.85 -6.22 6.55
C ASP A 3 -6.98 -6.21 5.29
N PHE A 4 -5.74 -5.80 5.44
CA PHE A 4 -4.74 -5.71 4.39
C PHE A 4 -3.51 -6.54 4.74
N ILE A 5 -2.87 -7.08 3.72
CA ILE A 5 -1.49 -7.55 3.78
C ILE A 5 -0.60 -6.38 3.36
N LEU A 6 0.40 -6.08 4.17
CA LEU A 6 1.52 -5.22 3.83
C LEU A 6 2.74 -6.12 3.74
N TYR A 7 3.37 -6.23 2.58
CA TYR A 7 4.60 -7.00 2.42
C TYR A 7 5.78 -6.10 2.01
N ILE A 8 6.97 -6.47 2.48
CA ILE A 8 8.24 -5.85 2.13
C ILE A 8 9.24 -6.97 1.84
N ASP A 9 9.57 -7.15 0.56
CA ASP A 9 10.50 -8.13 0.04
C ASP A 9 11.49 -7.36 -0.87
N GLU A 10 12.52 -6.74 -0.28
CA GLU A 10 13.44 -5.80 -0.95
C GLU A 10 13.88 -6.27 -2.36
N PRO A 11 13.78 -5.40 -3.40
CA PRO A 11 13.38 -3.98 -3.36
C PRO A 11 11.87 -3.74 -3.43
N GLU A 12 11.05 -4.79 -3.42
CA GLU A 12 9.62 -4.73 -3.70
C GLU A 12 8.78 -4.61 -2.43
N TRP A 13 7.69 -3.85 -2.51
CA TRP A 13 6.71 -3.76 -1.42
C TRP A 13 5.32 -3.58 -1.98
N GLY A 14 4.32 -4.01 -1.21
CA GLY A 14 2.93 -3.76 -1.60
C GLY A 14 1.96 -3.87 -0.44
N VAL A 15 0.79 -3.28 -0.67
CA VAL A 15 -0.34 -3.28 0.25
C VAL A 15 -1.54 -3.78 -0.53
N TYR A 16 -2.21 -4.84 -0.08
CA TYR A 16 -3.42 -5.34 -0.75
C TYR A 16 -4.42 -5.92 0.24
N GLN A 17 -5.71 -5.77 -0.07
CA GLN A 17 -6.79 -6.28 0.77
C GLN A 17 -6.68 -7.81 0.87
N LYS A 18 -6.88 -8.35 2.06
CA LYS A 18 -6.85 -9.80 2.28
C LYS A 18 -7.85 -10.51 1.36
N GLY A 19 -7.35 -11.46 0.57
CA GLY A 19 -8.13 -12.20 -0.42
C GLY A 19 -8.26 -11.52 -1.79
N TYR A 20 -7.72 -10.32 -1.97
CA TYR A 20 -7.64 -9.64 -3.27
C TYR A 20 -6.38 -10.06 -4.04
N ASN A 21 -6.51 -10.27 -5.35
CA ASN A 21 -5.39 -10.58 -6.23
C ASN A 21 -4.89 -9.32 -6.94
N LEU A 22 -3.97 -8.59 -6.31
CA LEU A 22 -3.38 -7.37 -6.87
C LEU A 22 -2.72 -7.60 -8.24
N TRP A 23 -2.15 -8.78 -8.44
CA TRP A 23 -1.39 -9.15 -9.64
C TRP A 23 -2.25 -9.45 -10.86
N ALA A 24 -3.55 -9.67 -10.68
CA ALA A 24 -4.46 -9.83 -11.81
C ALA A 24 -4.69 -8.51 -12.58
N GLY A 25 -4.50 -7.36 -11.92
CA GLY A 25 -4.60 -6.05 -12.54
C GLY A 25 -6.00 -5.63 -13.01
N GLU A 26 -7.05 -6.39 -12.66
CA GLU A 26 -8.42 -6.19 -13.17
C GLU A 26 -9.02 -4.82 -12.80
N ASP A 27 -8.68 -4.30 -11.62
CA ASP A 27 -9.18 -3.00 -11.13
C ASP A 27 -8.11 -1.89 -11.20
N TYR A 28 -7.11 -2.00 -12.09
CA TYR A 28 -6.02 -1.02 -12.21
C TYR A 28 -6.54 0.39 -12.58
N ASP A 29 -6.26 1.37 -11.72
CA ASP A 29 -6.55 2.78 -11.99
C ASP A 29 -5.26 3.54 -12.34
N LYS A 30 -5.02 3.68 -13.64
CA LYS A 30 -3.85 4.40 -14.16
C LYS A 30 -3.75 5.85 -13.66
N LYS A 31 -4.87 6.57 -13.56
CA LYS A 31 -4.85 8.00 -13.19
C LYS A 31 -4.41 8.17 -11.75
N LEU A 32 -4.90 7.30 -10.85
CA LEU A 32 -4.50 7.31 -9.45
C LEU A 32 -3.08 6.77 -9.27
N ALA A 33 -2.68 5.74 -10.02
CA ALA A 33 -1.31 5.25 -10.02
C ALA A 33 -0.32 6.36 -10.42
N ASP A 34 -0.59 7.11 -11.50
CA ASP A 34 0.23 8.24 -11.94
C ASP A 34 0.24 9.39 -10.91
N ARG A 35 -0.86 9.59 -10.18
CA ARG A 35 -0.97 10.64 -9.15
C ARG A 35 -0.13 10.33 -7.91
N TYR A 36 -0.12 9.09 -7.44
CA TYR A 36 0.65 8.65 -6.27
C TYR A 36 2.02 8.04 -6.64
N PRO A 37 2.54 8.41 -7.81
CA PRO A 37 3.42 7.61 -8.68
C PRO A 37 3.73 6.19 -8.20
N PHE A 38 2.72 5.31 -8.18
CA PHE A 38 2.91 3.87 -7.91
C PHE A 38 3.00 3.07 -9.21
N ALA A 39 3.75 1.96 -9.20
CA ALA A 39 3.79 1.03 -10.33
C ALA A 39 2.42 0.38 -10.58
N THR A 40 1.66 0.11 -9.52
CA THR A 40 0.27 -0.37 -9.61
C THR A 40 -0.56 0.20 -8.49
N LEU A 41 -1.78 0.61 -8.81
CA LEU A 41 -2.82 0.92 -7.83
C LEU A 41 -4.16 0.44 -8.38
N CYS A 42 -4.86 -0.35 -7.59
CA CYS A 42 -6.16 -0.91 -7.93
C CYS A 42 -7.27 -0.32 -7.06
N VAL A 43 -8.36 0.11 -7.69
CA VAL A 43 -9.54 0.68 -7.02
C VAL A 43 -10.80 -0.02 -7.48
N LYS A 44 -11.60 -0.50 -6.52
CA LYS A 44 -12.90 -1.11 -6.79
C LYS A 44 -13.95 -0.44 -5.92
N ASP A 45 -15.08 -0.08 -6.53
CA ASP A 45 -16.20 0.60 -5.86
C ASP A 45 -15.77 1.85 -5.08
N GLY A 46 -14.80 2.59 -5.62
CA GLY A 46 -14.24 3.81 -4.99
C GLY A 46 -13.29 3.56 -3.83
N LEU A 47 -12.90 2.31 -3.56
CA LEU A 47 -12.00 1.92 -2.47
C LEU A 47 -10.69 1.36 -3.01
N ILE A 48 -9.57 1.72 -2.38
CA ILE A 48 -8.27 1.12 -2.68
C ILE A 48 -8.32 -0.36 -2.34
N MET A 49 -8.03 -1.22 -3.32
CA MET A 49 -7.91 -2.67 -3.15
C MET A 49 -6.47 -3.09 -2.94
N GLY A 50 -5.54 -2.35 -3.54
CA GLY A 50 -4.12 -2.49 -3.25
C GLY A 50 -3.25 -1.59 -4.12
N PHE A 51 -1.99 -1.49 -3.75
CA PHE A 51 -0.96 -0.78 -4.50
C PHE A 51 0.41 -1.41 -4.25
N PHE A 52 1.31 -1.25 -5.22
CA PHE A 52 2.63 -1.86 -5.26
C PHE A 52 3.64 -0.90 -5.89
N ASP A 53 4.88 -0.94 -5.38
CA ASP A 53 6.02 -0.25 -5.97
C ASP A 53 7.35 -0.88 -5.51
N ILE A 54 8.45 -0.36 -6.03
CA ILE A 54 9.83 -0.70 -5.68
C ILE A 54 10.53 0.38 -4.85
N SER A 55 9.86 1.51 -4.58
CA SER A 55 10.42 2.58 -3.74
C SER A 55 9.32 3.42 -3.10
N VAL A 56 9.61 4.02 -1.94
CA VAL A 56 8.73 5.03 -1.31
C VAL A 56 9.52 6.31 -1.14
N SER A 57 9.12 7.37 -1.85
CA SER A 57 9.71 8.70 -1.70
C SER A 57 8.91 9.59 -0.75
N ASP A 58 9.54 10.60 -0.18
CA ASP A 58 8.85 11.62 0.64
C ASP A 58 7.75 12.35 -0.14
N LYS A 59 7.91 12.48 -1.46
CA LYS A 59 6.91 13.07 -2.33
C LYS A 59 5.62 12.23 -2.34
N VAL A 60 5.73 10.91 -2.41
CA VAL A 60 4.59 9.99 -2.37
C VAL A 60 3.82 10.13 -1.06
N ILE A 61 4.53 10.15 0.08
CA ILE A 61 3.90 10.35 1.40
C ILE A 61 3.19 11.70 1.47
N LYS A 62 3.82 12.78 0.99
CA LYS A 62 3.23 14.13 0.99
C LYS A 62 1.99 14.25 0.10
N ILE A 63 1.98 13.62 -1.07
CA ILE A 63 0.80 13.58 -1.94
C ILE A 63 -0.33 12.82 -1.23
N SER A 64 -0.01 11.68 -0.64
CA SER A 64 -0.97 10.81 0.06
C SER A 64 -1.61 11.49 1.28
N GLN A 65 -0.87 12.29 2.03
CA GLN A 65 -1.39 13.03 3.21
C GLN A 65 -2.55 13.99 2.87
N ASN A 66 -2.58 14.50 1.65
CA ASN A 66 -3.58 15.46 1.19
C ASN A 66 -4.80 14.81 0.54
N ASP A 67 -4.88 13.48 0.48
CA ASP A 67 -6.00 12.77 -0.12
C ASP A 67 -6.82 11.97 0.91
N GLU A 68 -8.14 12.07 0.82
CA GLU A 68 -9.08 11.41 1.72
C GLU A 68 -9.07 9.89 1.55
N MET A 69 -8.87 9.38 0.33
CA MET A 69 -8.83 7.95 0.03
C MET A 69 -7.68 7.25 0.76
N MET A 70 -6.57 7.96 1.01
CA MET A 70 -5.39 7.44 1.72
C MET A 70 -5.54 7.47 3.25
N ARG A 71 -6.60 8.10 3.77
CA ARG A 71 -6.85 8.23 5.22
C ARG A 71 -7.66 7.09 5.81
N GLU A 72 -8.13 6.15 4.98
CA GLU A 72 -8.88 5.00 5.49
C GLU A 72 -8.07 4.19 6.50
N VAL A 73 -8.64 4.00 7.69
CA VAL A 73 -8.02 3.21 8.75
C VAL A 73 -8.33 1.73 8.58
N CYS A 74 -7.27 0.94 8.42
CA CYS A 74 -7.30 -0.50 8.16
C CYS A 74 -6.50 -1.27 9.22
N ASN A 75 -6.63 -2.59 9.21
CA ASN A 75 -5.70 -3.49 9.89
C ASN A 75 -4.67 -3.99 8.88
N PHE A 76 -3.39 -3.87 9.19
CA PHE A 76 -2.30 -4.35 8.35
C PHE A 76 -1.63 -5.55 9.01
N ARG A 77 -1.66 -6.69 8.33
CA ARG A 77 -0.78 -7.83 8.64
C ARG A 77 0.52 -7.64 7.88
N VAL A 78 1.59 -7.40 8.61
CA VAL A 78 2.91 -7.12 8.05
C VAL A 78 3.67 -8.42 7.80
N LEU A 79 4.18 -8.57 6.58
CA LEU A 79 5.10 -9.61 6.16
C LEU A 79 6.42 -8.98 5.71
N ILE A 80 7.55 -9.44 6.25
CA ILE A 80 8.89 -9.01 5.79
C ILE A 80 9.64 -10.26 5.34
N HIS A 81 10.11 -10.30 4.10
CA HIS A 81 10.69 -11.51 3.50
C HIS A 81 9.76 -12.73 3.64
N ASN A 82 8.47 -12.51 3.34
CA ASN A 82 7.37 -13.47 3.55
C ASN A 82 7.19 -14.03 4.98
N LYS A 83 7.84 -13.43 5.98
CA LYS A 83 7.69 -13.81 7.40
C LYS A 83 6.77 -12.85 8.12
N PHE A 84 5.82 -13.39 8.88
CA PHE A 84 4.98 -12.58 9.75
C PHE A 84 5.84 -11.77 10.73
N LYS A 85 5.60 -10.46 10.76
CA LYS A 85 6.27 -9.53 11.67
C LYS A 85 5.33 -9.08 12.79
N GLU A 86 4.23 -8.45 12.41
CA GLU A 86 3.25 -7.90 13.35
C GLU A 86 1.90 -7.61 12.70
N ILE A 87 0.94 -7.14 13.50
CA ILE A 87 -0.30 -6.54 13.04
C ILE A 87 -0.38 -5.15 13.65
N PHE A 88 -0.67 -4.13 12.83
CA PHE A 88 -0.96 -2.79 13.33
C PHE A 88 -2.21 -2.21 12.68
N LYS A 89 -2.80 -1.23 13.36
CA LYS A 89 -3.94 -0.44 12.86
C LYS A 89 -3.44 0.94 12.46
N GLY A 90 -3.79 1.39 11.26
CA GLY A 90 -3.36 2.68 10.75
C GLY A 90 -4.02 3.03 9.42
N SER A 91 -3.66 4.17 8.86
CA SER A 91 -4.06 4.59 7.51
C SER A 91 -3.12 4.03 6.43
N PHE A 92 -3.47 4.19 5.15
CA PHE A 92 -2.52 3.91 4.06
C PHE A 92 -1.29 4.82 4.11
N ILE A 93 -1.42 6.02 4.67
CA ILE A 93 -0.27 6.92 4.94
C ILE A 93 0.67 6.30 5.98
N ASP A 94 0.12 5.68 7.03
CA ASP A 94 0.93 5.01 8.06
C ASP A 94 1.61 3.76 7.50
N ALA A 95 0.93 3.02 6.62
CA ALA A 95 1.54 1.92 5.87
C ALA A 95 2.74 2.39 5.01
N LEU A 96 2.60 3.49 4.25
CA LEU A 96 3.70 4.04 3.44
C LEU A 96 4.90 4.47 4.29
N LYS A 97 4.66 5.09 5.45
CA LYS A 97 5.74 5.43 6.39
C LYS A 97 6.44 4.18 6.93
N TYR A 98 5.65 3.18 7.33
CA TYR A 98 6.19 1.90 7.80
C TYR A 98 7.09 1.24 6.73
N ILE A 99 6.63 1.21 5.48
CA ILE A 99 7.40 0.69 4.35
C ILE A 99 8.71 1.48 4.19
N LYS A 100 8.66 2.81 4.20
CA LYS A 100 9.86 3.64 4.05
C LYS A 100 10.89 3.36 5.17
N GLU A 101 10.44 3.24 6.41
CA GLU A 101 11.30 2.95 7.57
C GLU A 101 11.93 1.56 7.51
N HIS A 102 11.24 0.57 6.93
CA HIS A 102 11.67 -0.82 6.90
C HIS A 102 12.28 -1.28 5.56
N SER A 103 12.22 -0.43 4.52
CA SER A 103 12.86 -0.67 3.21
C SER A 103 14.18 0.10 3.05
N ALA A 104 14.49 1.01 3.98
CA ALA A 104 15.76 1.74 4.00
C ALA A 104 16.85 0.86 4.65
N LYS A 105 17.67 0.21 3.84
CA LYS A 105 19.02 -0.25 4.22
C LYS A 105 20.07 0.62 3.55
#